data_AF-A0A7S2VF32-F1
#
_entry.id   AF-A0A7S2VF32-F1
#
_cell.length_a   1.000
_cell.length_b   1.000
_cell.length_c   1.000
_cell.angle_alpha   90.00
_cell.angle_beta   90.00
_cell.angle_gamma   90.00
#
_symmetry.space_group_name_H-M   'P 1'
#
loop_
_entity.id
_entity.type
_entity.pdbx_description
1 polymer ?
#
loop_
_entity_poly.entity_id
_entity_poly.type
_entity_poly.pdbx_seq_one_letter_code
_entity_poly.pdbx_strand_id
1 'polypeptide(L)'
;HFSTMTTTTALNEEYLVPLATPCVYYSDELLDESLASELYQDLWKNTAWEKTAKINRWVSLSHELQSSSASNTESDNGTKPAEAKDVATIPNSDATIDKTPETTTTTTTDYKYRDAPGESVVGFSKSIEIVRQRAQDWYQQQTGRNVVFNVCLLNFYESGEQRIGWHSDREEIGRDTPIASVSLGATRTLMVRSKQNGVQDRASITMTNGSMVVMENICQHLYVHSVPKESNVTEGRIN
;
A
#
# COMPACT_ATOMS: atom_id res chain seq x y z
N HIS A 1 45.53 14.84 7.96
CA HIS A 1 44.54 14.16 8.81
C HIS A 1 43.19 14.21 8.12
N PHE A 2 42.78 13.12 7.47
CA PHE A 2 41.39 12.96 7.02
C PHE A 2 40.63 12.27 8.15
N SER A 3 39.71 13.00 8.77
CA SER A 3 38.76 12.45 9.73
C SER A 3 37.60 11.86 8.93
N THR A 4 37.54 10.53 8.84
CA THR A 4 36.40 9.81 8.30
C THR A 4 35.28 9.84 9.34
N MET A 5 34.27 10.68 9.13
CA MET A 5 33.00 10.54 9.84
C MET A 5 32.23 9.37 9.23
N THR A 6 32.41 8.18 9.80
CA THR A 6 31.44 7.10 9.67
C THR A 6 30.30 7.39 10.65
N THR A 7 29.29 8.13 10.20
CA THR A 7 27.99 8.15 10.88
C THR A 7 27.29 6.84 10.56
N THR A 8 27.66 5.77 11.25
CA THR A 8 26.81 4.58 11.32
C THR A 8 25.62 5.01 12.16
N THR A 9 24.52 5.41 11.52
CA THR A 9 23.22 5.52 12.18
C THR A 9 22.90 4.14 12.75
N ALA A 10 23.21 3.94 14.03
CA ALA A 10 22.80 2.76 14.75
C ALA A 10 21.27 2.68 14.64
N LEU A 11 20.77 1.57 14.12
CA LEU A 11 19.34 1.27 14.16
C LEU A 11 18.90 1.44 15.61
N ASN A 12 17.91 2.30 15.87
CA ASN A 12 17.46 2.50 17.23
C ASN A 12 16.76 1.23 17.71
N GLU A 13 17.45 0.45 18.55
CA GLU A 13 16.96 -0.82 19.11
C GLU A 13 15.67 -0.63 19.92
N GLU A 14 15.37 0.60 20.34
CA GLU A 14 14.15 0.99 21.05
C GLU A 14 12.87 0.58 20.30
N TYR A 15 12.87 0.65 18.97
CA TYR A 15 11.69 0.34 18.17
C TYR A 15 11.61 -1.13 17.76
N LEU A 16 12.63 -1.94 18.06
CA LEU A 16 12.66 -3.34 17.62
C LEU A 16 11.66 -4.17 18.40
N VAL A 17 10.83 -4.90 17.66
CA VAL A 17 9.99 -5.95 18.23
C VAL A 17 10.91 -7.14 18.58
N PRO A 18 10.79 -7.74 19.78
CA PRO A 18 11.70 -8.78 20.26
C PRO A 18 11.47 -10.13 19.56
N LEU A 19 11.96 -10.25 18.33
CA LEU A 19 12.02 -11.47 17.52
C LEU A 19 13.48 -11.92 17.38
N ALA A 20 13.70 -13.20 17.09
CA ALA A 20 15.05 -13.74 16.94
C ALA A 20 15.84 -13.06 15.79
N THR A 21 15.14 -12.58 14.76
CA THR A 21 15.70 -11.74 13.69
C THR A 21 15.16 -10.32 13.82
N PRO A 22 16.01 -9.29 13.90
CA PRO A 22 15.59 -7.89 14.03
C PRO A 22 15.08 -7.35 12.69
N CYS A 23 13.85 -7.72 12.33
CA CYS A 23 13.24 -7.37 11.04
C CYS A 23 11.85 -6.71 11.18
N VAL A 24 11.41 -6.43 12.40
CA VAL A 24 10.14 -5.78 12.67
C VAL A 24 10.38 -4.63 13.64
N TYR A 25 9.93 -3.44 13.26
CA TYR A 25 9.95 -2.25 14.09
C TYR A 25 8.52 -1.82 14.41
N TYR A 26 8.31 -1.24 15.58
CA TYR A 26 7.03 -0.71 16.02
C TYR A 26 7.19 0.69 16.59
N SER A 27 6.26 1.58 16.23
CA SER A 27 6.14 2.93 16.75
C SER A 27 4.69 3.18 17.14
N ASP A 28 4.43 3.46 18.41
CA ASP A 28 3.08 3.79 18.90
C ASP A 28 2.64 5.22 18.52
N GLU A 29 3.61 6.09 18.19
CA GLU A 29 3.39 7.52 17.98
C GLU A 29 3.79 8.00 16.56
N LEU A 30 3.47 7.25 15.51
CA LEU A 30 3.72 7.76 14.14
C LEU A 30 2.88 9.02 13.87
N LEU A 31 1.62 8.99 14.29
CA LEU A 31 0.65 10.06 14.15
C LEU A 31 0.11 10.41 15.54
N ASP A 32 -0.08 11.70 15.81
CA ASP A 32 -0.82 12.11 17.00
C ASP A 32 -2.32 11.75 16.88
N GLU A 33 -2.98 11.60 18.03
CA GLU A 33 -4.37 11.14 18.13
C GLU A 33 -5.36 11.99 17.32
N SER A 34 -5.14 13.30 17.24
CA SER A 34 -6.02 14.21 16.50
C SER A 34 -5.88 13.98 15.01
N LEU A 35 -4.66 13.95 14.49
CA LEU A 35 -4.40 13.69 13.08
C LEU A 35 -4.84 12.27 12.68
N ALA A 36 -4.55 11.26 13.50
CA ALA A 36 -4.96 9.88 13.24
C ALA A 36 -6.49 9.76 13.15
N SER A 37 -7.22 10.42 14.06
CA SER A 37 -8.69 10.46 14.04
C SER A 37 -9.26 11.20 12.81
N GLU A 38 -8.64 12.31 12.40
CA GLU A 38 -9.04 13.04 11.19
C GLU A 38 -8.86 12.18 9.93
N LEU A 39 -7.69 11.55 9.79
CA LEU A 39 -7.37 10.67 8.66
C LEU A 39 -8.28 9.44 8.63
N TYR A 40 -8.59 8.84 9.78
CA TYR A 40 -9.57 7.75 9.88
C TYR A 40 -10.92 8.19 9.30
N GLN A 41 -11.44 9.35 9.72
CA GLN A 41 -12.73 9.85 9.28
C GLN A 41 -12.77 10.18 7.78
N ASP A 42 -11.70 10.77 7.26
CA ASP A 42 -11.57 11.06 5.83
C ASP A 42 -11.54 9.77 5.01
N LEU A 43 -10.62 8.85 5.33
CA LEU A 43 -10.49 7.58 4.60
C LEU A 43 -11.77 6.75 4.68
N TRP A 44 -12.42 6.70 5.85
CA TRP A 44 -13.68 5.99 6.00
C TRP A 44 -14.75 6.51 5.03
N LYS A 45 -14.89 7.85 4.91
CA LYS A 45 -15.93 8.49 4.09
C LYS A 45 -15.61 8.52 2.61
N ASN A 46 -14.34 8.70 2.26
CA ASN A 46 -13.92 9.10 0.92
C ASN A 46 -13.17 8.00 0.15
N THR A 47 -12.95 6.83 0.76
CA THR A 47 -12.35 5.67 0.06
C THR A 47 -13.43 4.88 -0.68
N ALA A 48 -13.15 4.54 -1.93
CA ALA A 48 -13.93 3.55 -2.68
C ALA A 48 -13.61 2.16 -2.13
N TRP A 49 -14.44 1.68 -1.20
CA TRP A 49 -14.28 0.40 -0.54
C TRP A 49 -14.91 -0.74 -1.37
N GLU A 50 -14.18 -1.84 -1.51
CA GLU A 50 -14.67 -3.06 -2.13
C GLU A 50 -14.59 -4.24 -1.16
N LYS A 51 -15.58 -5.14 -1.22
CA LYS A 51 -15.63 -6.36 -0.41
C LYS A 51 -16.16 -7.50 -1.26
N THR A 52 -15.41 -8.60 -1.35
CA THR A 52 -15.79 -9.78 -2.14
C THR A 52 -16.14 -10.95 -1.22
N ALA A 53 -16.81 -11.98 -1.75
CA ALA A 53 -17.13 -13.19 -0.97
C ALA A 53 -15.89 -13.91 -0.39
N LYS A 54 -14.71 -13.72 -0.98
CA LYS A 54 -13.44 -14.30 -0.50
C LYS A 54 -12.77 -13.45 0.58
N ILE A 55 -13.12 -12.16 0.66
CA ILE A 55 -12.48 -11.18 1.53
C ILE A 55 -13.52 -10.75 2.57
N ASN A 56 -13.36 -11.23 3.80
CA ASN A 56 -14.28 -10.86 4.89
C ASN A 56 -13.98 -9.46 5.47
N ARG A 57 -13.46 -8.53 4.66
CA ARG A 57 -13.13 -7.15 5.04
C ARG A 57 -13.16 -6.24 3.82
N TRP A 58 -13.30 -4.95 4.06
CA TRP A 58 -13.31 -3.97 3.00
C TRP A 58 -11.86 -3.65 2.62
N VAL A 59 -11.60 -3.46 1.34
CA VAL A 59 -10.27 -3.20 0.81
C VAL A 59 -10.31 -2.13 -0.27
N SER A 60 -9.21 -1.40 -0.43
CA SER A 60 -9.01 -0.46 -1.54
C SER A 60 -7.52 -0.42 -1.88
N LEU A 61 -7.19 -0.47 -3.17
CA LEU A 61 -5.81 -0.47 -3.66
C LEU A 61 -5.52 0.83 -4.41
N SER A 62 -4.48 1.54 -4.00
CA SER A 62 -3.98 2.75 -4.65
C SER A 62 -2.52 2.58 -5.03
N HIS A 63 -2.09 3.20 -6.12
CA HIS A 63 -0.69 3.20 -6.55
C HIS A 63 -0.31 4.55 -7.16
N GLU A 64 0.97 4.88 -7.06
CA GLU A 64 1.53 6.09 -7.66
C GLU A 64 1.42 6.05 -9.20
N LEU A 65 1.01 7.16 -9.80
CA LEU A 65 1.05 7.35 -11.24
C LEU A 65 2.52 7.38 -11.69
N GLN A 66 2.96 6.38 -12.45
CA GLN A 66 4.22 6.53 -13.17
C GLN A 66 4.03 7.63 -14.20
N SER A 67 4.75 8.74 -14.03
CA SER A 67 4.85 9.73 -15.09
C SER A 67 5.51 9.05 -16.29
N SER A 68 4.74 8.88 -17.38
CA SER A 68 5.35 8.54 -18.66
C SER A 68 6.29 9.70 -19.00
N SER A 69 7.60 9.49 -18.85
CA SER A 69 8.60 10.37 -19.41
C SER A 69 8.35 10.41 -20.92
N ALA A 70 7.78 11.51 -21.40
CA ALA A 70 7.65 11.80 -22.82
C ALA A 70 9.07 11.84 -23.39
N SER A 71 9.45 10.79 -24.13
CA SER A 71 10.61 10.83 -25.00
C SER A 71 10.31 11.83 -26.12
N ASN A 72 10.82 13.05 -25.97
CA ASN A 72 10.99 13.94 -27.11
C ASN A 72 12.05 13.33 -28.03
N THR A 73 11.62 12.69 -29.11
CA THR A 73 12.45 12.53 -30.31
C THR A 73 11.83 13.36 -31.42
N GLU A 74 12.32 14.60 -31.55
CA GLU A 74 12.30 15.32 -32.82
C GLU A 74 13.39 14.75 -33.73
N SER A 75 13.00 14.25 -34.90
CA SER A 75 13.83 14.30 -36.11
C SER A 75 12.97 14.09 -37.36
N ASP A 76 12.61 15.22 -37.98
CA ASP A 76 12.80 15.61 -39.39
C ASP A 76 12.54 14.66 -40.58
N ASN A 77 12.13 15.31 -41.67
CA ASN A 77 11.52 14.94 -42.94
C ASN A 77 12.09 13.78 -43.79
N GLY A 78 11.18 13.17 -44.58
CA GLY A 78 11.51 12.38 -45.78
C GLY A 78 10.32 11.79 -46.56
N THR A 79 9.68 12.60 -47.41
CA THR A 79 8.94 12.33 -48.67
C THR A 79 8.50 10.89 -49.08
N LYS A 80 7.15 10.67 -49.13
CA LYS A 80 6.21 10.08 -50.16
C LYS A 80 6.69 9.10 -51.27
N PRO A 81 5.79 8.38 -52.05
CA PRO A 81 4.31 8.18 -51.96
C PRO A 81 3.73 6.78 -52.40
N ALA A 82 2.38 6.68 -52.35
CA ALA A 82 1.44 5.87 -53.17
C ALA A 82 1.16 4.41 -52.71
N GLU A 83 -0.05 3.82 -52.77
CA GLU A 83 -1.15 3.91 -53.75
C GLU A 83 -2.56 3.74 -53.12
N ALA A 84 -3.59 4.09 -53.89
CA ALA A 84 -5.00 4.20 -53.55
C ALA A 84 -5.85 2.97 -53.96
N LYS A 85 -7.14 2.99 -53.54
CA LYS A 85 -8.40 2.39 -54.08
C LYS A 85 -9.18 1.67 -52.96
N ASP A 86 -10.49 1.78 -52.77
CA ASP A 86 -11.60 2.17 -53.64
C ASP A 86 -12.81 2.73 -52.86
N VAL A 87 -13.74 3.29 -53.64
CA VAL A 87 -14.94 4.09 -53.35
C VAL A 87 -16.20 3.24 -53.05
N ALA A 88 -17.10 3.79 -52.21
CA ALA A 88 -18.60 3.80 -52.28
C ALA A 88 -19.19 3.66 -50.86
N THR A 89 -20.32 4.21 -50.41
CA THR A 89 -21.33 5.22 -50.81
C THR A 89 -22.25 5.33 -49.57
N ILE A 90 -22.72 6.54 -49.24
CA ILE A 90 -23.65 6.82 -48.12
C ILE A 90 -25.11 6.54 -48.53
N PRO A 91 -25.99 6.11 -47.60
CA PRO A 91 -27.18 6.92 -47.38
C PRO A 91 -27.50 7.17 -45.89
N ASN A 92 -28.06 8.36 -45.65
CA ASN A 92 -28.58 8.90 -44.39
C ASN A 92 -29.67 8.02 -43.74
N SER A 93 -29.65 7.96 -42.40
CA SER A 93 -30.87 8.08 -41.61
C SER A 93 -30.57 8.57 -40.19
N ASP A 94 -31.31 9.61 -39.79
CA ASP A 94 -31.47 10.14 -38.43
C ASP A 94 -31.45 9.09 -37.32
N ALA A 95 -30.73 9.37 -36.22
CA ALA A 95 -31.27 9.29 -34.86
C ALA A 95 -30.23 9.71 -33.80
N THR A 96 -30.61 10.74 -33.03
CA THR A 96 -30.35 10.93 -31.59
C THR A 96 -28.90 10.91 -31.07
N ILE A 97 -28.46 12.11 -30.67
CA ILE A 97 -27.31 12.39 -29.82
C ILE A 97 -27.52 11.73 -28.46
N ASP A 98 -26.73 10.70 -28.16
CA ASP A 98 -26.53 10.21 -26.79
C ASP A 98 -25.12 10.62 -26.32
N LYS A 99 -25.05 11.36 -25.21
CA LYS A 99 -23.81 11.80 -24.60
C LYS A 99 -23.31 10.70 -23.68
N THR A 100 -22.46 9.82 -24.20
CA THR A 100 -21.64 8.94 -23.37
C THR A 100 -20.24 9.57 -23.25
N PRO A 101 -19.70 9.81 -22.04
CA PRO A 101 -18.27 10.08 -21.92
C PRO A 101 -17.53 8.75 -22.06
N GLU A 102 -16.75 8.62 -23.13
CA GLU A 102 -15.79 7.54 -23.32
C GLU A 102 -14.80 7.52 -22.14
N THR A 103 -14.76 6.39 -21.43
CA THR A 103 -13.71 6.13 -20.44
C THR A 103 -12.63 5.31 -21.12
N THR A 104 -11.59 6.00 -21.60
CA THR A 104 -10.39 5.37 -22.16
C THR A 104 -9.63 4.67 -21.03
N THR A 105 -9.76 3.35 -20.95
CA THR A 105 -8.96 2.52 -20.04
C THR A 105 -7.56 2.35 -20.62
N THR A 106 -6.57 2.99 -20.02
CA THR A 106 -5.15 2.74 -20.34
C THR A 106 -4.62 1.80 -19.26
N THR A 107 -4.24 0.59 -19.67
CA THR A 107 -3.71 -0.48 -18.80
C THR A 107 -2.34 -0.10 -18.24
N THR A 108 -2.22 0.00 -16.92
CA THR A 108 -0.96 0.24 -16.20
C THR A 108 -0.58 -0.99 -15.37
N THR A 109 0.69 -1.38 -15.47
CA THR A 109 1.45 -2.39 -14.69
C THR A 109 0.67 -3.34 -13.76
N ASP A 110 0.69 -4.63 -14.10
CA ASP A 110 0.07 -5.76 -13.38
C ASP A 110 0.68 -5.99 -11.97
N TYR A 111 0.44 -5.11 -11.00
CA TYR A 111 0.66 -5.43 -9.58
C TYR A 111 -0.54 -6.22 -9.05
N LYS A 112 -0.54 -7.54 -9.28
CA LYS A 112 -1.66 -8.42 -8.91
C LYS A 112 -1.51 -8.91 -7.47
N TYR A 113 -1.97 -8.10 -6.51
CA TYR A 113 -2.21 -8.61 -5.15
C TYR A 113 -3.34 -9.65 -5.22
N ARG A 114 -3.07 -10.86 -4.72
CA ARG A 114 -3.93 -12.05 -4.95
C ARG A 114 -5.37 -11.87 -4.44
N ASP A 115 -5.55 -10.97 -3.49
CA ASP A 115 -6.82 -10.64 -2.86
C ASP A 115 -7.18 -9.15 -3.02
N ALA A 116 -6.58 -8.43 -3.98
CA ALA A 116 -7.01 -7.06 -4.26
C ALA A 116 -8.35 -7.11 -5.00
N PRO A 117 -9.26 -6.19 -4.67
CA PRO A 117 -10.55 -6.12 -5.32
C PRO A 117 -10.37 -5.48 -6.72
N GLY A 118 -11.40 -5.54 -7.53
CA GLY A 118 -11.30 -5.59 -8.98
C GLY A 118 -11.28 -4.24 -9.70
N GLU A 119 -10.71 -3.18 -9.13
CA GLU A 119 -10.36 -1.92 -9.80
C GLU A 119 -9.31 -1.18 -8.94
N SER A 120 -8.15 -0.84 -9.51
CA SER A 120 -7.13 -0.06 -8.78
C SER A 120 -7.44 1.44 -8.91
N VAL A 121 -7.45 2.17 -7.80
CA VAL A 121 -7.50 3.63 -7.84
C VAL A 121 -6.15 4.15 -8.29
N VAL A 122 -6.18 5.03 -9.30
CA VAL A 122 -4.99 5.67 -9.85
C VAL A 122 -4.64 6.88 -8.98
N GLY A 123 -3.47 6.84 -8.33
CA GLY A 123 -2.97 7.89 -7.45
C GLY A 123 -3.34 7.70 -5.96
N PHE A 124 -2.69 8.48 -5.09
CA PHE A 124 -2.95 8.49 -3.66
C PHE A 124 -3.89 9.64 -3.27
N SER A 125 -4.83 9.37 -2.37
CA SER A 125 -5.62 10.42 -1.73
C SER A 125 -4.71 11.29 -0.84
N LYS A 126 -5.17 12.49 -0.48
CA LYS A 126 -4.40 13.37 0.42
C LYS A 126 -4.07 12.71 1.75
N SER A 127 -5.00 11.92 2.30
CA SER A 127 -4.81 11.18 3.54
C SER A 127 -3.77 10.07 3.40
N ILE A 128 -3.79 9.32 2.29
CA ILE A 128 -2.75 8.31 2.00
C ILE A 128 -1.38 8.99 1.87
N GLU A 129 -1.29 10.14 1.19
CA GLU A 129 -0.02 10.86 1.04
C GLU A 129 0.55 11.36 2.38
N ILE A 130 -0.31 11.82 3.30
CA ILE A 130 0.13 12.23 4.64
C ILE A 130 0.73 11.03 5.38
N VAL A 131 0.03 9.90 5.41
CA VAL A 131 0.52 8.68 6.07
C VAL A 131 1.81 8.17 5.42
N ARG A 132 1.84 8.13 4.09
CA ARG A 132 3.02 7.73 3.30
C ARG A 132 4.24 8.58 3.64
N GLN A 133 4.10 9.90 3.62
CA GLN A 133 5.22 10.80 3.92
C GLN A 133 5.73 10.59 5.35
N ARG A 134 4.83 10.49 6.34
CA ARG A 134 5.19 10.23 7.73
C ARG A 134 5.95 8.92 7.91
N ALA A 135 5.49 7.85 7.26
CA ALA A 135 6.17 6.55 7.30
C ALA A 135 7.56 6.60 6.65
N GLN A 136 7.71 7.28 5.51
CA GLN A 136 9.02 7.45 4.84
C GLN A 136 10.00 8.26 5.70
N ASP A 137 9.55 9.39 6.24
CA ASP A 137 10.36 10.26 7.10
C ASP A 137 10.83 9.52 8.35
N TRP A 138 9.90 8.82 9.02
CA TRP A 138 10.21 8.00 10.17
C TRP A 138 11.24 6.93 9.82
N TYR A 139 11.05 6.21 8.72
CA TYR A 139 11.97 5.15 8.30
C TYR A 139 13.37 5.66 7.97
N GLN A 140 13.45 6.80 7.26
CA GLN A 140 14.71 7.46 6.96
C GLN A 140 15.42 7.89 8.26
N GLN A 141 14.67 8.47 9.21
CA GLN A 141 15.22 8.89 10.49
C GLN A 141 15.80 7.71 11.29
N GLN A 142 15.10 6.57 11.33
CA GLN A 142 15.52 5.43 12.14
C GLN A 142 16.61 4.56 11.49
N THR A 143 16.67 4.52 10.16
CA THR A 143 17.54 3.58 9.44
C THR A 143 18.61 4.25 8.58
N GLY A 144 18.47 5.55 8.30
CA GLY A 144 19.29 6.27 7.32
C GLY A 144 19.02 5.89 5.87
N ARG A 145 18.06 4.99 5.59
CA ARG A 145 17.71 4.54 4.24
C ARG A 145 16.50 5.31 3.71
N ASN A 146 16.59 5.72 2.44
CA ASN A 146 15.46 6.27 1.72
C ASN A 146 14.63 5.13 1.12
N VAL A 147 13.31 5.21 1.28
CA VAL A 147 12.36 4.29 0.67
C VAL A 147 11.24 5.08 0.01
N VAL A 148 10.69 4.50 -1.05
CA VAL A 148 9.51 5.03 -1.74
C VAL A 148 8.43 3.97 -1.65
N PHE A 149 7.36 4.27 -0.92
CA PHE A 149 6.15 3.46 -0.95
C PHE A 149 5.29 3.91 -2.13
N ASN A 150 5.11 3.06 -3.13
CA ASN A 150 4.41 3.38 -4.37
C ASN A 150 3.09 2.62 -4.53
N VAL A 151 2.73 1.79 -3.55
CA VAL A 151 1.46 1.05 -3.48
C VAL A 151 0.93 1.17 -2.05
N CYS A 152 -0.38 1.36 -1.91
CA CYS A 152 -1.08 1.37 -0.64
C CYS A 152 -2.31 0.44 -0.74
N LEU A 153 -2.38 -0.56 0.14
CA LEU A 153 -3.55 -1.41 0.29
C LEU A 153 -4.23 -1.09 1.62
N LEU A 154 -5.38 -0.42 1.54
CA LEU A 154 -6.21 -0.18 2.71
C LEU A 154 -7.04 -1.42 3.03
N ASN A 155 -7.13 -1.76 4.31
CA ASN A 155 -7.94 -2.82 4.85
C ASN A 155 -8.82 -2.25 5.96
N PHE A 156 -10.13 -2.20 5.74
CA PHE A 156 -11.09 -1.77 6.74
C PHE A 156 -11.82 -2.97 7.39
N TYR A 157 -11.62 -3.09 8.70
CA TYR A 157 -12.26 -4.02 9.60
C TYR A 157 -13.35 -3.26 10.35
N GLU A 158 -14.61 -3.59 10.14
CA GLU A 158 -15.79 -2.97 10.78
C GLU A 158 -15.83 -3.28 12.29
N SER A 159 -15.26 -4.41 12.69
CA SER A 159 -15.16 -4.83 14.10
C SER A 159 -14.09 -5.91 14.30
N GLY A 160 -13.97 -6.37 15.54
CA GLY A 160 -13.17 -7.50 15.96
C GLY A 160 -13.56 -8.86 15.37
N GLU A 161 -14.74 -8.98 14.75
CA GLU A 161 -15.19 -10.22 14.11
C GLU A 161 -14.39 -10.56 12.84
N GLN A 162 -13.87 -9.53 12.17
CA GLN A 162 -13.08 -9.65 10.96
C GLN A 162 -11.61 -9.88 11.31
N ARG A 163 -10.98 -10.77 10.56
CA ARG A 163 -9.63 -11.26 10.81
C ARG A 163 -8.90 -11.52 9.49
N ILE A 164 -7.57 -11.58 9.57
CA ILE A 164 -6.74 -12.18 8.54
C ILE A 164 -5.88 -13.26 9.18
N GLY A 165 -5.92 -14.47 8.61
CA GLY A 165 -5.15 -15.61 9.12
C GLY A 165 -3.65 -15.41 8.94
N TRP A 166 -2.86 -16.37 9.43
CA TRP A 166 -1.41 -16.37 9.27
C TRP A 166 -1.01 -16.35 7.79
N HIS A 167 -0.25 -15.32 7.39
CA HIS A 167 0.27 -15.15 6.05
C HIS A 167 1.61 -14.41 6.08
N SER A 168 2.33 -14.41 4.96
CA SER A 168 3.38 -13.43 4.68
C SER A 168 2.94 -12.68 3.44
N ASP A 169 3.30 -11.42 3.35
CA ASP A 169 3.03 -10.64 2.16
C ASP A 169 3.94 -11.13 1.03
N ARG A 170 3.33 -11.42 -0.12
CA ARG A 170 4.04 -11.93 -1.30
C ARG A 170 4.38 -10.75 -2.21
N GLU A 171 5.30 -9.91 -1.76
CA GLU A 171 6.01 -9.00 -2.66
C GLU A 171 6.95 -9.85 -3.53
N GLU A 172 6.99 -9.56 -4.83
CA GLU A 172 7.71 -10.35 -5.82
C GLU A 172 9.22 -10.45 -5.54
N ILE A 173 9.83 -11.54 -6.00
CA ILE A 173 11.28 -11.79 -5.95
C ILE A 173 12.04 -10.54 -6.44
N GLY A 174 12.79 -9.87 -5.56
CA GLY A 174 13.71 -8.79 -5.92
C GLY A 174 13.35 -7.38 -5.43
N ARG A 175 12.31 -7.21 -4.59
CA ARG A 175 12.07 -5.94 -3.90
C ARG A 175 12.75 -5.89 -2.54
N ASP A 176 13.61 -4.90 -2.34
CA ASP A 176 14.29 -4.63 -1.06
C ASP A 176 13.55 -3.59 -0.20
N THR A 177 12.35 -3.17 -0.61
CA THR A 177 11.54 -2.18 0.10
C THR A 177 10.82 -2.84 1.28
N PRO A 178 10.87 -2.27 2.50
CA PRO A 178 10.07 -2.75 3.63
C PRO A 178 8.56 -2.55 3.38
N ILE A 179 7.73 -3.12 4.26
CA ILE A 179 6.30 -2.82 4.34
C ILE A 179 6.05 -1.98 5.58
N ALA A 180 5.38 -0.83 5.42
CA ALA A 180 4.87 -0.04 6.53
C ALA A 180 3.35 -0.27 6.68
N SER A 181 2.94 -0.76 7.85
CA SER A 181 1.54 -0.99 8.23
C SER A 181 1.17 0.03 9.31
N VAL A 182 0.28 0.95 8.95
CA VAL A 182 -0.21 2.00 9.86
C VAL A 182 -1.62 1.66 10.29
N SER A 183 -1.98 1.92 11.55
CA SER A 183 -3.29 1.57 12.11
C SER A 183 -4.05 2.83 12.49
N LEU A 184 -5.30 2.94 12.05
CA LEU A 184 -6.20 4.06 12.36
C LEU A 184 -7.52 3.53 12.92
N GLY A 185 -8.06 4.17 13.95
CA GLY A 185 -9.30 3.78 14.62
C GLY A 185 -9.08 2.73 15.72
N ALA A 186 -9.93 1.70 15.74
CA ALA A 186 -9.98 0.73 16.83
C ALA A 186 -8.65 -0.01 17.04
N THR A 187 -8.27 -0.18 18.30
CA THR A 187 -7.07 -0.93 18.67
C THR A 187 -7.24 -2.41 18.37
N ARG A 188 -6.25 -3.03 17.72
CA ARG A 188 -6.26 -4.47 17.38
C ARG A 188 -4.89 -5.09 17.58
N THR A 189 -4.84 -6.40 17.84
CA THR A 189 -3.55 -7.10 17.90
C THR A 189 -3.04 -7.45 16.50
N LEU A 190 -1.78 -7.12 16.20
CA LEU A 190 -1.01 -7.73 15.12
C LEU A 190 -0.10 -8.80 15.73
N MET A 191 -0.31 -10.06 15.36
CA MET A 191 0.55 -11.16 15.80
C MET A 191 1.57 -11.48 14.72
N VAL A 192 2.82 -11.68 15.12
CA VAL A 192 3.93 -12.11 14.25
C VAL A 192 4.55 -13.37 14.83
N ARG A 193 4.89 -14.37 14.00
CA ARG A 193 5.60 -15.58 14.44
C ARG A 193 6.51 -16.15 13.37
N SER A 194 7.59 -16.80 13.80
CA SER A 194 8.51 -17.50 12.93
C SER A 194 7.82 -18.65 12.20
N LYS A 195 8.12 -18.82 10.91
CA LYS A 195 7.67 -19.97 10.12
C LYS A 195 8.29 -21.28 10.60
N GLN A 196 9.52 -21.22 11.12
CA GLN A 196 10.26 -22.40 11.59
C GLN A 196 10.03 -22.67 13.07
N ASN A 197 10.16 -21.64 13.92
CA ASN A 197 10.16 -21.79 15.37
C ASN A 197 8.80 -21.50 16.02
N GLY A 198 7.80 -21.08 15.22
CA GLY A 198 6.40 -20.97 15.61
C GLY A 198 6.18 -20.23 16.94
N VAL A 199 5.78 -20.96 17.98
CA VAL A 199 5.43 -20.42 19.31
C VAL A 199 6.64 -19.88 20.07
N GLN A 200 7.84 -20.36 19.77
CA GLN A 200 9.07 -19.99 20.49
C GLN A 200 9.66 -18.64 20.04
N ASP A 201 9.23 -18.15 18.88
CA ASP A 201 9.72 -16.90 18.29
C ASP A 201 8.53 -16.16 17.69
N ARG A 202 7.88 -15.35 18.53
CA ARG A 202 6.63 -14.65 18.23
C ARG A 202 6.50 -13.36 19.03
N ALA A 203 5.71 -12.44 18.50
CA ALA A 203 5.32 -11.21 19.17
C ALA A 203 3.83 -10.94 18.94
N SER A 204 3.22 -10.27 19.92
CA SER A 204 1.89 -9.66 19.79
C SER A 204 2.06 -8.17 19.97
N ILE A 205 1.68 -7.40 18.95
CA ILE A 205 1.84 -5.95 18.90
C ILE A 205 0.45 -5.33 19.01
N THR A 206 0.26 -4.44 19.97
CA THR A 206 -1.00 -3.70 20.15
C THR A 206 -1.02 -2.53 19.16
N MET A 207 -1.78 -2.66 18.07
CA MET A 207 -1.89 -1.61 17.05
C MET A 207 -2.98 -0.61 17.46
N THR A 208 -2.56 0.48 18.10
CA THR A 208 -3.42 1.61 18.51
C THR A 208 -3.69 2.56 17.34
N ASN A 209 -4.53 3.58 17.57
CA ASN A 209 -4.78 4.65 16.61
C ASN A 209 -3.50 5.47 16.39
N GLY A 210 -3.05 5.60 15.13
CA GLY A 210 -1.84 6.33 14.78
C GLY A 210 -0.54 5.54 14.92
N SER A 211 -0.59 4.27 15.34
CA SER A 211 0.61 3.42 15.43
C SER A 211 1.05 2.85 14.09
N MET A 212 2.31 2.44 14.00
CA MET A 212 2.91 1.83 12.83
C MET A 212 3.77 0.63 13.18
N VAL A 213 3.74 -0.39 12.32
CA VAL A 213 4.73 -1.46 12.25
C VAL A 213 5.43 -1.39 10.90
N VAL A 214 6.77 -1.51 10.92
CA VAL A 214 7.58 -1.68 9.72
C VAL A 214 8.15 -3.08 9.69
N MET A 215 7.89 -3.83 8.62
CA MET A 215 8.44 -5.16 8.39
C MET A 215 9.45 -5.09 7.25
N GLU A 216 10.72 -5.38 7.54
CA GLU A 216 11.75 -5.51 6.52
C GLU A 216 11.43 -6.68 5.58
N ASN A 217 11.95 -6.67 4.35
CA ASN A 217 11.69 -7.73 3.36
C ASN A 217 11.99 -9.14 3.92
N ILE A 218 13.08 -9.29 4.68
CA ILE A 218 13.44 -10.57 5.32
C ILE A 218 12.35 -11.11 6.26
N CYS A 219 11.51 -10.25 6.83
CA CYS A 219 10.36 -10.64 7.65
C CYS A 219 9.39 -11.50 6.84
N GLN A 220 9.13 -11.16 5.57
CA GLN A 220 8.21 -11.90 4.71
C GLN A 220 8.74 -13.29 4.35
N HIS A 221 10.05 -13.50 4.41
CA HIS A 221 10.69 -14.79 4.22
C HIS A 221 10.64 -15.66 5.47
N LEU A 222 10.93 -15.08 6.66
CA LEU A 222 11.14 -15.83 7.90
C LEU A 222 9.90 -15.93 8.80
N TYR A 223 8.98 -14.96 8.72
CA TYR A 223 7.84 -14.83 9.63
C TYR A 223 6.51 -14.81 8.88
N VAL A 224 5.44 -15.11 9.61
CA VAL A 224 4.05 -14.91 9.20
C VAL A 224 3.36 -14.02 10.22
N HIS A 225 2.41 -13.21 9.77
CA HIS A 225 1.61 -12.32 10.59
C HIS A 225 0.10 -12.58 10.45
N SER A 226 -0.66 -12.16 11.45
CA SER A 226 -2.12 -12.27 11.46
C SER A 226 -2.76 -11.17 12.31
N VAL A 227 -4.01 -10.83 11.99
CA VAL A 227 -4.89 -10.05 12.85
C VAL A 227 -5.98 -11.01 13.33
N PRO A 228 -5.97 -11.42 14.61
CA PRO A 228 -6.89 -12.43 15.12
C PRO A 228 -8.30 -11.86 15.30
N LYS A 229 -9.26 -12.76 15.52
CA LYS A 229 -10.61 -12.37 15.94
C LYS A 229 -10.59 -11.86 17.38
N GLU A 230 -11.19 -10.71 17.64
CA GLU A 230 -11.26 -10.06 18.96
C GLU A 230 -12.70 -9.58 19.21
N SER A 231 -13.62 -10.50 19.55
CA SER A 231 -15.07 -10.24 19.61
C SER A 231 -15.52 -9.11 20.55
N ASN A 232 -14.64 -8.62 21.42
CA ASN A 232 -14.86 -7.48 22.30
C ASN A 232 -14.63 -6.11 21.63
N VAL A 233 -14.04 -6.07 20.42
CA VAL A 233 -13.82 -4.84 19.67
C VAL A 233 -15.02 -4.57 18.77
N THR A 234 -15.74 -3.49 19.05
CA THR A 234 -16.98 -3.11 18.34
C THR A 234 -16.79 -1.98 17.35
N GLU A 235 -15.64 -1.31 17.38
CA GLU A 235 -15.31 -0.17 16.55
C GLU A 235 -14.49 -0.58 15.32
N GLY A 236 -14.53 0.28 14.30
CA GLY A 236 -13.83 0.06 13.04
C GLY A 236 -12.34 0.40 13.08
N ARG A 237 -11.52 -0.35 12.34
CA ARG A 237 -10.08 -0.13 12.13
C ARG A 237 -9.75 -0.09 10.65
N ILE A 238 -9.03 0.94 10.22
CA ILE A 238 -8.37 1.01 8.91
C ILE A 238 -6.89 0.67 9.10
N ASN A 239 -6.37 -0.17 8.23
CA ASN A 239 -4.95 -0.48 8.09
C ASN A 239 -4.45 -0.24 6.69
#